data_AF-A0A4P5YMG7-F1
#
_entry.id   AF-A0A4P5YMG7-F1
#
_cell.length_a   1.000
_cell.length_b   1.000
_cell.length_c   1.000
_cell.angle_alpha   90.00
_cell.angle_beta   90.00
_cell.angle_gamma   90.00
#
_symmetry.space_group_name_H-M   'P 1'
#
loop_
_entity.id
_entity.type
_entity.pdbx_description
1 polymer ?
#
loop_
_entity_poly.entity_id
_entity_poly.type
_entity_poly.pdbx_seq_one_letter_code
_entity_poly.pdbx_strand_id
1 'polypeptide(L)'
;MLLLGCLGLAPTTAAAAEPTGPAQIDIDLATVTNPDYLGFGFHVFDPMHSNALTDTICKEVLYKRWLELRPSFARLTHYWGTEQQAPLKATILMMKRTRTLVYLTTWDVKAFPPGAERQAYAVEVAKMLGGLRNAGCDNLRWYCMANELPLSGDVGNRLKLSGWASLRNHKDIFVDYHRLIHAELVRQQVDVGLLAMDASDKLGIKEAQWAFKGDPRHQRCLWRPPLHHSRSRRSEFLWLFPGHVQTGGPG
;
A
#
# COMPACT_ATOMS: atom_id res chain seq x y z
N MET A 1 9.83 75.95 5.23
CA MET A 1 10.05 74.63 5.83
C MET A 1 9.69 73.58 4.76
N LEU A 2 10.66 73.25 3.91
CA LEU A 2 10.52 72.27 2.83
C LEU A 2 11.23 70.98 3.27
N LEU A 3 10.51 69.86 3.31
CA LEU A 3 11.09 68.53 3.49
C LEU A 3 11.35 67.92 2.10
N LEU A 4 12.62 67.78 1.75
CA LEU A 4 13.10 66.99 0.62
C LEU A 4 12.96 65.50 0.99
N GLY A 5 12.08 64.77 0.29
CA GLY A 5 11.95 63.32 0.40
C GLY A 5 12.86 62.61 -0.59
N CYS A 6 13.82 61.82 -0.09
CA CYS A 6 14.63 60.91 -0.89
C CYS A 6 13.78 59.72 -1.36
N LEU A 7 13.42 59.70 -2.64
CA LEU A 7 12.91 58.52 -3.33
C LEU A 7 14.08 57.58 -3.65
N GLY A 8 14.25 56.52 -2.86
CA GLY A 8 15.17 55.43 -3.15
C GLY A 8 14.61 54.56 -4.27
N LEU A 9 15.26 54.59 -5.44
CA LEU A 9 15.01 53.66 -6.54
C LEU A 9 15.49 52.25 -6.13
N ALA A 10 14.58 51.29 -6.07
CA ALA A 10 14.92 49.89 -5.86
C ALA A 10 15.70 49.36 -7.09
N PRO A 11 16.75 48.55 -6.90
CA PRO A 11 17.51 47.99 -8.01
C PRO A 11 16.64 47.02 -8.80
N THR A 12 16.47 47.32 -10.08
CA THR A 12 15.84 46.44 -11.07
C THR A 12 16.70 45.18 -11.20
N THR A 13 16.23 44.05 -10.67
CA THR A 13 16.84 42.75 -10.93
C THR A 13 16.73 42.46 -12.41
N ALA A 14 17.85 42.57 -13.13
CA ALA A 14 17.96 42.17 -14.52
C ALA A 14 17.52 40.70 -14.64
N ALA A 15 16.53 40.44 -15.49
CA ALA A 15 16.10 39.08 -15.81
C ALA A 15 17.32 38.32 -16.35
N ALA A 16 17.71 37.24 -15.66
CA ALA A 16 18.75 36.35 -16.14
C ALA A 16 18.34 35.85 -17.53
N ALA A 17 19.20 36.07 -18.52
CA ALA A 17 18.96 35.61 -19.88
C ALA A 17 18.76 34.08 -19.86
N GLU A 18 17.69 33.60 -20.48
CA GLU A 18 17.45 32.17 -20.57
C GLU A 18 18.59 31.51 -21.38
N PRO A 19 19.14 30.39 -20.90
CA PRO A 19 20.19 29.68 -21.62
C PRO A 19 19.64 29.18 -22.96
N THR A 20 20.21 29.65 -24.06
CA THR A 20 19.78 29.33 -25.44
C THR A 20 20.39 28.03 -25.99
N GLY A 21 20.97 27.19 -25.13
CA GLY A 21 21.61 25.93 -25.50
C GLY A 21 20.74 24.70 -25.28
N PRO A 22 21.08 23.54 -25.89
CA PRO A 22 20.40 22.28 -25.60
C PRO A 22 20.55 21.93 -24.11
N ALA A 23 19.46 21.48 -23.49
CA ALA A 23 19.50 21.00 -22.12
C ALA A 23 20.36 19.72 -22.03
N GLN A 24 21.36 19.72 -21.15
CA GLN A 24 22.12 18.53 -20.79
C GLN A 24 21.52 17.91 -19.53
N ILE A 25 21.34 16.59 -19.53
CA ILE A 25 20.85 15.81 -18.39
C ILE A 25 21.93 14.79 -18.04
N ASP A 26 22.52 14.94 -16.86
CA ASP A 26 23.50 13.99 -16.31
C ASP A 26 22.78 13.04 -15.34
N ILE A 27 22.99 11.73 -15.50
CA ILE A 27 22.37 10.69 -14.66
C ILE A 27 23.45 10.03 -13.81
N ASP A 28 23.37 10.17 -12.49
CA ASP A 28 24.23 9.45 -11.55
C ASP A 28 23.63 8.08 -11.19
N LEU A 29 24.32 7.01 -11.57
CA LEU A 29 23.92 5.63 -11.26
C LEU A 29 24.49 5.11 -9.93
N ALA A 30 25.41 5.85 -9.30
CA ALA A 30 25.94 5.48 -7.98
C ALA A 30 24.92 5.74 -6.86
N THR A 31 23.96 6.64 -7.09
CA THR A 31 22.96 7.05 -6.10
C THR A 31 21.55 6.66 -6.52
N VAL A 32 21.12 5.45 -6.16
CA VAL A 32 19.72 5.02 -6.34
C VAL A 32 18.86 5.56 -5.19
N THR A 33 17.95 6.49 -5.51
CA THR A 33 17.10 7.16 -4.51
C THR A 33 15.98 6.28 -3.94
N ASN A 34 15.52 5.29 -4.71
CA ASN A 34 14.50 4.35 -4.27
C ASN A 34 14.72 2.96 -4.90
N PRO A 35 15.60 2.12 -4.31
CA PRO A 35 15.94 0.80 -4.86
C PRO A 35 14.76 -0.17 -4.84
N ASP A 36 13.72 0.13 -4.05
CA ASP A 36 12.55 -0.70 -3.90
C ASP A 36 11.37 -0.23 -4.77
N TYR A 37 11.55 0.78 -5.63
CA TYR A 37 10.49 1.24 -6.53
C TYR A 37 10.03 0.11 -7.44
N LEU A 38 8.84 -0.43 -7.16
CA LEU A 38 8.31 -1.56 -7.90
C LEU A 38 7.87 -1.17 -9.30
N GLY A 39 7.50 0.11 -9.54
CA GLY A 39 6.94 0.60 -10.79
C GLY A 39 5.56 1.21 -10.58
N PHE A 40 4.77 1.28 -11.66
CA PHE A 40 3.40 1.78 -11.63
C PHE A 40 2.39 0.64 -11.61
N GLY A 41 1.14 0.97 -11.31
CA GLY A 41 0.05 0.02 -11.28
C GLY A 41 -1.29 0.64 -11.61
N PHE A 42 -2.30 -0.21 -11.75
CA PHE A 42 -3.67 0.21 -12.07
C PHE A 42 -4.67 -0.38 -11.10
N HIS A 43 -5.79 0.34 -10.95
CA HIS A 43 -7.00 -0.22 -10.39
C HIS A 43 -7.78 -0.96 -11.47
N VAL A 44 -8.04 -2.24 -11.23
CA VAL A 44 -8.83 -3.09 -12.10
C VAL A 44 -10.21 -3.24 -11.48
N PHE A 45 -11.18 -2.52 -12.04
CA PHE A 45 -12.54 -2.46 -11.52
C PHE A 45 -13.42 -3.61 -12.02
N ASP A 46 -14.57 -3.75 -11.37
CA ASP A 46 -15.54 -4.85 -11.44
C ASP A 46 -15.95 -5.42 -12.80
N PRO A 47 -15.97 -4.68 -13.93
CA PRO A 47 -16.29 -5.30 -15.22
C PRO A 47 -15.35 -6.47 -15.55
N MET A 48 -14.13 -6.49 -14.99
CA MET A 48 -13.17 -7.59 -15.14
C MET A 48 -13.44 -8.82 -14.27
N HIS A 49 -14.35 -8.72 -13.30
CA HIS A 49 -14.79 -9.83 -12.44
C HIS A 49 -16.16 -10.38 -12.86
N SER A 50 -16.82 -9.75 -13.82
CA SER A 50 -18.09 -10.22 -14.36
C SER A 50 -17.88 -11.31 -15.43
N ASN A 51 -18.82 -12.25 -15.52
CA ASN A 51 -18.88 -13.22 -16.62
C ASN A 51 -19.14 -12.57 -17.99
N ALA A 52 -19.21 -11.24 -18.07
CA ALA A 52 -19.49 -10.51 -19.30
C ALA A 52 -18.27 -10.39 -20.23
N LEU A 53 -17.06 -10.67 -19.74
CA LEU A 53 -15.88 -10.69 -20.60
C LEU A 53 -15.71 -12.06 -21.26
N THR A 54 -15.84 -12.08 -22.59
CA THR A 54 -15.51 -13.26 -23.36
C THR A 54 -14.01 -13.56 -23.28
N ASP A 55 -13.66 -14.83 -23.41
CA ASP A 55 -12.28 -15.30 -23.52
C ASP A 55 -11.47 -14.52 -24.58
N THR A 56 -12.12 -14.15 -25.69
CA THR A 56 -11.54 -13.35 -26.78
C THR A 56 -11.18 -11.94 -26.32
N ILE A 57 -12.08 -11.22 -25.65
CA ILE A 57 -11.78 -9.86 -25.16
C ILE A 57 -10.65 -9.90 -24.14
N CYS A 58 -10.66 -10.89 -23.24
CA CYS A 58 -9.59 -11.09 -22.26
C CYS A 58 -8.23 -11.29 -22.92
N LYS A 59 -8.13 -12.14 -23.96
CA LYS A 59 -6.87 -12.46 -24.63
C LYS A 59 -6.40 -11.36 -25.58
N GLU A 60 -7.29 -10.87 -26.45
CA GLU A 60 -6.92 -9.97 -27.55
C GLU A 60 -6.76 -8.52 -27.11
N VAL A 61 -7.51 -8.09 -26.10
CA VAL A 61 -7.52 -6.69 -25.66
C VAL A 61 -6.80 -6.54 -24.34
N LEU A 62 -7.25 -7.24 -23.31
CA LEU A 62 -6.78 -6.98 -21.95
C LEU A 62 -5.37 -7.53 -21.74
N TYR A 63 -5.12 -8.80 -22.08
CA TYR A 63 -3.82 -9.42 -21.90
C TYR A 63 -2.74 -8.76 -22.76
N LYS A 64 -3.05 -8.47 -24.03
CA LYS A 64 -2.11 -7.78 -24.92
C LYS A 64 -1.70 -6.41 -24.38
N ARG A 65 -2.67 -5.56 -24.02
CA ARG A 65 -2.38 -4.22 -23.47
C ARG A 65 -1.65 -4.31 -22.13
N TRP A 66 -2.01 -5.27 -21.29
CA TRP A 66 -1.34 -5.46 -20.00
C TRP A 66 0.10 -5.93 -20.16
N LEU A 67 0.37 -6.79 -21.14
CA LEU A 67 1.73 -7.22 -21.49
C LEU A 67 2.56 -6.10 -22.12
N GLU A 68 1.95 -5.21 -22.89
CA GLU A 68 2.63 -4.06 -23.49
C GLU A 68 2.97 -3.01 -22.42
N LEU A 69 2.02 -2.71 -21.53
CA LEU A 69 2.22 -1.75 -20.44
C LEU A 69 3.12 -2.28 -19.32
N ARG A 70 3.06 -3.59 -19.03
CA ARG A 70 3.80 -4.24 -17.93
C ARG A 70 3.70 -3.52 -16.58
N PRO A 71 2.48 -3.22 -16.07
CA PRO A 71 2.36 -2.64 -14.76
C PRO A 71 2.88 -3.63 -13.70
N SER A 72 3.56 -3.08 -12.71
CA SER A 72 4.21 -3.85 -11.65
C SER A 72 3.23 -4.36 -10.62
N PHE A 73 2.12 -3.63 -10.41
CA PHE A 73 1.06 -4.07 -9.52
C PHE A 73 -0.35 -3.76 -10.05
N ALA A 74 -1.34 -4.49 -9.54
CA ALA A 74 -2.76 -4.28 -9.76
C ALA A 74 -3.47 -4.18 -8.42
N ARG A 75 -4.34 -3.18 -8.28
CA ARG A 75 -5.35 -3.10 -7.22
C ARG A 75 -6.58 -3.85 -7.68
N LEU A 76 -7.00 -4.86 -6.91
CA LEU A 76 -8.27 -5.55 -7.10
C LEU A 76 -9.21 -5.27 -5.94
N THR A 77 -10.50 -5.43 -6.18
CA THR A 77 -11.54 -5.40 -5.15
C THR A 77 -12.08 -6.82 -4.94
N HIS A 78 -12.35 -7.20 -3.69
CA HIS A 78 -13.14 -8.38 -3.38
C HIS A 78 -14.44 -8.03 -2.65
N TYR A 79 -15.43 -8.88 -2.90
CA TYR A 79 -16.73 -8.89 -2.26
C TYR A 79 -16.91 -10.21 -1.51
N TRP A 80 -17.71 -10.17 -0.44
CA TRP A 80 -18.08 -11.38 0.28
C TRP A 80 -19.10 -12.20 -0.52
N GLY A 81 -19.01 -13.53 -0.38
CA GLY A 81 -19.85 -14.47 -1.12
C GLY A 81 -19.01 -15.42 -1.98
N THR A 82 -19.46 -16.66 -2.10
CA THR A 82 -18.72 -17.73 -2.80
C THR A 82 -18.67 -17.51 -4.32
N GLU A 83 -19.70 -16.90 -4.88
CA GLU A 83 -19.83 -16.64 -6.33
C GLU A 83 -18.74 -15.72 -6.88
N GLN A 84 -18.24 -14.79 -6.05
CA GLN A 84 -17.22 -13.80 -6.44
C GLN A 84 -15.78 -14.34 -6.32
N GLN A 85 -15.57 -15.46 -5.62
CA GLN A 85 -14.24 -15.99 -5.35
C GLN A 85 -13.59 -16.62 -6.59
N ALA A 86 -14.38 -17.31 -7.43
CA ALA A 86 -13.84 -17.95 -8.63
C ALA A 86 -13.38 -16.92 -9.70
N PRO A 87 -14.18 -15.89 -10.04
CA PRO A 87 -13.72 -14.80 -10.91
C PRO A 87 -12.51 -14.06 -10.35
N LEU A 88 -12.52 -13.70 -9.06
CA LEU A 88 -11.39 -13.03 -8.41
C LEU A 88 -10.10 -13.86 -8.54
N LYS A 89 -10.16 -15.15 -8.23
CA LYS A 89 -9.03 -16.07 -8.37
C LYS A 89 -8.52 -16.09 -9.82
N ALA A 90 -9.41 -16.20 -10.79
CA ALA A 90 -9.04 -16.23 -12.21
C ALA A 90 -8.34 -14.92 -12.62
N THR A 91 -8.82 -13.76 -12.17
CA THR A 91 -8.17 -12.47 -12.41
C THR A 91 -6.78 -12.41 -11.80
N ILE A 92 -6.61 -12.85 -10.54
CA ILE A 92 -5.28 -12.83 -9.87
C ILE A 92 -4.28 -13.73 -10.61
N LEU A 93 -4.71 -14.94 -11.02
CA LEU A 93 -3.87 -15.86 -11.80
C LEU A 93 -3.54 -15.31 -13.20
N MET A 94 -4.44 -14.53 -13.81
CA MET A 94 -4.14 -13.84 -15.06
C MET A 94 -3.07 -12.76 -14.86
N MET A 95 -3.17 -11.95 -13.81
CA MET A 95 -2.12 -10.97 -13.44
C MET A 95 -0.78 -11.64 -13.11
N LYS A 96 -0.80 -12.87 -12.59
CA LYS A 96 0.43 -13.64 -12.37
C LYS A 96 1.16 -13.93 -13.67
N ARG A 97 0.43 -14.25 -14.76
CA ARG A 97 1.03 -14.53 -16.09
C ARG A 97 1.75 -13.33 -16.67
N THR A 98 1.31 -12.12 -16.32
CA THR A 98 1.95 -10.86 -16.73
C THR A 98 3.00 -10.37 -15.74
N ARG A 99 3.34 -11.17 -14.71
CA ARG A 99 4.28 -10.83 -13.62
C ARG A 99 3.84 -9.63 -12.79
N THR A 100 2.54 -9.35 -12.75
CA THR A 100 1.97 -8.26 -11.99
C THR A 100 1.63 -8.72 -10.57
N LEU A 101 2.14 -7.99 -9.58
CA LEU A 101 1.78 -8.19 -8.17
C LEU A 101 0.35 -7.70 -7.92
N VAL A 102 -0.34 -8.28 -6.95
CA VAL A 102 -1.71 -7.88 -6.60
C VAL A 102 -1.73 -7.38 -5.18
N TYR A 103 -2.41 -6.25 -4.99
CA TYR A 103 -2.98 -5.89 -3.70
C TYR A 103 -4.50 -5.92 -3.78
N LEU A 104 -5.11 -6.47 -2.74
CA LEU A 104 -6.54 -6.71 -2.68
C LEU A 104 -7.18 -5.75 -1.67
N THR A 105 -8.35 -5.22 -2.02
CA THR A 105 -9.13 -4.33 -1.14
C THR A 105 -10.57 -4.83 -1.02
N THR A 106 -11.35 -4.29 -0.09
CA THR A 106 -12.79 -4.58 -0.01
C THR A 106 -13.59 -3.32 0.27
N TRP A 107 -14.83 -3.31 -0.24
CA TRP A 107 -15.83 -2.27 0.01
C TRP A 107 -16.86 -2.73 1.04
N ASP A 108 -16.85 -4.00 1.42
CA ASP A 108 -17.86 -4.63 2.26
C ASP A 108 -17.30 -4.99 3.64
N VAL A 109 -16.69 -4.02 4.31
CA VAL A 109 -16.22 -4.26 5.68
C VAL A 109 -17.42 -4.50 6.58
N LYS A 110 -17.41 -5.62 7.30
CA LYS A 110 -18.45 -5.90 8.31
C LYS A 110 -18.14 -5.10 9.57
N ALA A 111 -19.12 -4.34 10.06
CA ALA A 111 -19.02 -3.51 11.26
C ALA A 111 -19.38 -4.30 12.52
N PHE A 112 -18.37 -4.87 13.18
CA PHE A 112 -18.57 -5.57 14.44
C PHE A 112 -18.07 -4.75 15.62
N PRO A 113 -18.77 -4.79 16.77
CA PRO A 113 -18.22 -4.26 18.01
C PRO A 113 -16.91 -4.98 18.38
N PRO A 114 -16.05 -4.38 19.21
CA PRO A 114 -14.89 -5.08 19.74
C PRO A 114 -15.29 -6.40 20.41
N GLY A 115 -14.59 -7.50 20.10
CA GLY A 115 -14.86 -8.81 20.71
C GLY A 115 -14.85 -9.97 19.71
N ALA A 116 -15.61 -11.02 20.03
CA ALA A 116 -15.57 -12.30 19.33
C ALA A 116 -15.95 -12.21 17.85
N GLU A 117 -16.94 -11.39 17.49
CA GLU A 117 -17.38 -11.23 16.10
C GLU A 117 -16.31 -10.54 15.23
N ARG A 118 -15.65 -9.52 15.79
CA ARG A 118 -14.52 -8.84 15.13
C ARG A 118 -13.33 -9.77 14.94
N GLN A 119 -13.03 -10.59 15.95
CA GLN A 119 -12.02 -11.65 15.84
C GLN A 119 -12.39 -12.66 14.75
N ALA A 120 -13.66 -13.09 14.71
CA ALA A 120 -14.15 -14.03 13.70
C ALA A 120 -13.99 -13.46 12.28
N TYR A 121 -14.26 -12.16 12.08
CA TYR A 121 -13.99 -11.49 10.81
C TYR A 121 -12.51 -11.53 10.42
N ALA A 122 -11.59 -11.28 11.35
CA ALA A 122 -10.15 -11.39 11.09
C ALA A 122 -9.74 -12.82 10.66
N VAL A 123 -10.34 -13.85 11.29
CA VAL A 123 -10.15 -15.25 10.91
C VAL A 123 -10.68 -15.51 9.50
N GLU A 124 -11.87 -15.00 9.16
CA GLU A 124 -12.47 -15.10 7.82
C GLU A 124 -11.58 -14.48 6.73
N VAL A 125 -11.06 -13.28 6.98
CA VAL A 125 -10.12 -12.58 6.08
C VAL A 125 -8.87 -13.43 5.85
N ALA A 126 -8.21 -13.89 6.92
CA ALA A 126 -7.00 -14.70 6.81
C ALA A 126 -7.26 -16.03 6.08
N LYS A 127 -8.41 -16.68 6.34
CA LYS A 127 -8.82 -17.90 5.64
C LYS A 127 -9.03 -17.66 4.14
N MET A 128 -9.68 -16.55 3.76
CA MET A 128 -9.88 -16.19 2.36
C MET A 128 -8.54 -15.95 1.66
N LEU A 129 -7.66 -15.15 2.25
CA LEU A 129 -6.34 -14.83 1.67
C LEU A 129 -5.46 -16.09 1.57
N GLY A 130 -5.45 -16.92 2.61
CA GLY A 130 -4.76 -18.21 2.62
C GLY A 130 -5.31 -19.17 1.56
N GLY A 131 -6.63 -19.21 1.37
CA GLY A 131 -7.29 -19.99 0.32
C GLY A 131 -6.85 -19.57 -1.08
N LEU A 132 -6.81 -18.26 -1.38
CA LEU A 132 -6.33 -17.74 -2.66
C LEU A 132 -4.85 -18.11 -2.89
N ARG A 133 -3.99 -17.92 -1.88
CA ARG A 133 -2.56 -18.26 -1.94
C ARG A 133 -2.34 -19.75 -2.21
N ASN A 134 -3.04 -20.62 -1.48
CA ASN A 134 -2.99 -22.06 -1.67
C ASN A 134 -3.49 -22.50 -3.06
N ALA A 135 -4.37 -21.71 -3.68
CA ALA A 135 -4.83 -21.92 -5.04
C ALA A 135 -3.87 -21.37 -6.13
N GLY A 136 -2.64 -20.99 -5.76
CA GLY A 136 -1.58 -20.56 -6.69
C GLY A 136 -1.47 -19.05 -6.92
N CYS A 137 -2.24 -18.23 -6.20
CA CYS A 137 -2.22 -16.77 -6.27
C CYS A 137 -1.04 -16.16 -5.49
N ASP A 138 0.18 -16.65 -5.70
CA ASP A 138 1.38 -16.19 -4.98
C ASP A 138 1.86 -14.76 -5.36
N ASN A 139 1.26 -14.17 -6.41
CA ASN A 139 1.40 -12.76 -6.75
C ASN A 139 0.48 -11.85 -5.92
N LEU A 140 -0.47 -12.39 -5.16
CA LEU A 140 -1.18 -11.64 -4.11
C LEU A 140 -0.20 -11.36 -2.97
N ARG A 141 0.17 -10.09 -2.81
CA ARG A 141 1.20 -9.64 -1.86
C ARG A 141 0.66 -8.79 -0.73
N TRP A 142 -0.41 -8.05 -0.97
CA TRP A 142 -0.96 -7.13 0.02
C TRP A 142 -2.47 -7.19 0.11
N TYR A 143 -2.99 -6.84 1.28
CA TYR A 143 -4.40 -6.67 1.54
C TYR A 143 -4.66 -5.35 2.27
N CYS A 144 -5.65 -4.59 1.84
CA CYS A 144 -6.22 -3.49 2.60
C CYS A 144 -7.66 -3.84 2.94
N MET A 145 -8.01 -3.75 4.22
CA MET A 145 -9.40 -3.97 4.62
C MET A 145 -10.30 -2.78 4.32
N ALA A 146 -9.82 -1.71 3.69
CA ALA A 146 -10.62 -0.53 3.36
C ALA A 146 -10.37 -0.12 1.90
N ASN A 147 -11.40 0.45 1.28
CA ASN A 147 -11.27 1.25 0.07
C ASN A 147 -11.27 2.71 0.47
N GLU A 148 -10.15 3.40 0.26
CA GLU A 148 -10.00 4.83 0.53
C GLU A 148 -10.52 5.23 1.91
N LEU A 149 -9.73 5.11 2.97
CA LEU A 149 -10.02 5.86 4.20
C LEU A 149 -9.77 7.36 3.92
N PRO A 150 -10.76 8.23 3.64
CA PRO A 150 -10.49 9.66 3.65
C PRO A 150 -10.30 10.09 5.10
N LEU A 151 -9.55 11.15 5.26
CA LEU A 151 -9.28 11.75 6.54
C LEU A 151 -10.10 13.01 6.66
N SER A 152 -10.77 13.16 7.80
CA SER A 152 -11.62 14.28 8.20
C SER A 152 -12.90 14.47 7.37
N GLY A 153 -14.05 14.28 8.01
CA GLY A 153 -15.33 14.85 7.59
C GLY A 153 -16.52 14.07 8.13
N ASP A 154 -17.34 14.78 8.90
CA ASP A 154 -18.51 14.28 9.59
C ASP A 154 -19.56 13.77 8.60
N VAL A 155 -19.89 12.48 8.66
CA VAL A 155 -21.03 11.90 7.95
C VAL A 155 -21.84 11.18 9.03
N GLY A 156 -22.98 11.77 9.37
CA GLY A 156 -23.74 11.44 10.58
C GLY A 156 -23.96 9.95 10.82
N ASN A 157 -23.53 9.52 12.00
CA ASN A 157 -24.08 8.51 12.91
C ASN A 157 -24.84 7.27 12.36
N ARG A 158 -24.43 6.71 11.21
CA ARG A 158 -24.80 5.35 10.82
C ARG A 158 -23.53 4.57 10.52
N LEU A 159 -23.25 3.54 11.35
CA LEU A 159 -22.24 2.50 11.11
C LEU A 159 -22.63 1.68 9.86
N LYS A 160 -22.59 2.30 8.68
CA LYS A 160 -22.51 1.61 7.40
C LYS A 160 -21.03 1.56 7.03
N LEU A 161 -20.39 0.43 7.36
CA LEU A 161 -19.02 0.14 6.92
C LEU A 161 -18.98 -0.40 5.47
N SER A 162 -20.10 -0.39 4.75
CA SER A 162 -20.20 -0.70 3.33
C SER A 162 -20.05 0.57 2.49
N GLY A 163 -19.16 0.54 1.50
CA GLY A 163 -19.00 1.60 0.49
C GLY A 163 -17.69 2.37 0.58
N TRP A 164 -17.56 3.38 -0.28
CA TRP A 164 -16.42 4.30 -0.32
C TRP A 164 -16.24 4.95 1.05
N ALA A 165 -15.00 5.07 1.55
CA ALA A 165 -14.71 5.86 2.75
C ALA A 165 -15.36 5.40 4.07
N SER A 166 -15.79 4.15 4.15
CA SER A 166 -16.70 3.74 5.22
C SER A 166 -16.12 3.79 6.64
N LEU A 167 -14.79 3.80 6.78
CA LEU A 167 -14.07 3.93 8.05
C LEU A 167 -13.50 5.33 8.33
N ARG A 168 -13.90 6.35 7.55
CA ARG A 168 -13.39 7.75 7.59
C ARG A 168 -13.17 8.33 9.00
N ASN A 169 -14.13 8.12 9.90
CA ASN A 169 -14.11 8.70 11.25
C ASN A 169 -13.79 7.66 12.34
N HIS A 170 -13.32 6.47 11.96
CA HIS A 170 -13.18 5.31 12.83
C HIS A 170 -11.79 4.67 12.72
N LYS A 171 -10.75 5.51 12.82
CA LYS A 171 -9.35 5.07 12.77
C LYS A 171 -9.01 4.05 13.85
N ASP A 172 -9.55 4.21 15.05
CA ASP A 172 -9.43 3.27 16.16
C ASP A 172 -9.97 1.87 15.80
N ILE A 173 -11.14 1.83 15.14
CA ILE A 173 -11.74 0.58 14.65
C ILE A 173 -10.85 -0.03 13.57
N PHE A 174 -10.38 0.76 12.61
CA PHE A 174 -9.47 0.29 11.56
C PHE A 174 -8.19 -0.33 12.17
N VAL A 175 -7.54 0.38 13.10
CA VAL A 175 -6.32 -0.09 13.78
C VAL A 175 -6.57 -1.43 14.48
N ASP A 176 -7.71 -1.58 15.17
CA ASP A 176 -8.02 -2.82 15.86
C ASP A 176 -8.24 -3.98 14.90
N TYR A 177 -9.04 -3.81 13.84
CA TYR A 177 -9.17 -4.84 12.80
C TYR A 177 -7.82 -5.18 12.15
N HIS A 178 -7.00 -4.17 11.84
CA HIS A 178 -5.71 -4.37 11.21
C HIS A 178 -4.78 -5.23 12.08
N ARG A 179 -4.76 -4.95 13.39
CA ARG A 179 -4.04 -5.75 14.40
C ARG A 179 -4.54 -7.19 14.44
N LEU A 180 -5.86 -7.39 14.47
CA LEU A 180 -6.48 -8.71 14.53
C LEU A 180 -6.22 -9.53 13.26
N ILE A 181 -6.37 -8.91 12.08
CA ILE A 181 -6.08 -9.55 10.78
C ILE A 181 -4.60 -9.93 10.72
N HIS A 182 -3.69 -9.04 11.10
CA HIS A 182 -2.26 -9.35 11.12
C HIS A 182 -1.94 -10.55 12.01
N ALA A 183 -2.50 -10.59 13.23
CA ALA A 183 -2.31 -11.71 14.15
C ALA A 183 -2.76 -13.03 13.51
N GLU A 184 -3.90 -13.03 12.81
CA GLU A 184 -4.42 -14.22 12.10
C GLU A 184 -3.58 -14.62 10.89
N LEU A 185 -3.07 -13.67 10.10
CA LEU A 185 -2.16 -13.95 8.99
C LEU A 185 -0.87 -14.61 9.49
N VAL A 186 -0.29 -14.10 10.58
CA VAL A 186 0.89 -14.70 11.21
C VAL A 186 0.58 -16.09 11.75
N ARG A 187 -0.53 -16.25 12.49
CA ARG A 187 -0.94 -17.52 13.09
C ARG A 187 -1.18 -18.61 12.03
N GLN A 188 -1.77 -18.23 10.90
CA GLN A 188 -2.09 -19.13 9.79
C GLN A 188 -0.97 -19.21 8.73
N GLN A 189 0.17 -18.55 8.96
CA GLN A 189 1.32 -18.51 8.05
C GLN A 189 0.97 -18.05 6.62
N VAL A 190 0.05 -17.08 6.51
CA VAL A 190 -0.38 -16.51 5.25
C VAL A 190 0.57 -15.37 4.87
N ASP A 191 1.38 -15.59 3.83
CA ASP A 191 2.35 -14.63 3.29
C ASP A 191 1.66 -13.50 2.48
N VAL A 192 0.96 -12.62 3.19
CA VAL A 192 0.30 -11.41 2.65
C VAL A 192 0.53 -10.25 3.64
N GLY A 193 1.07 -9.13 3.14
CA GLY A 193 1.24 -7.89 3.92
C GLY A 193 -0.06 -7.09 4.03
N LEU A 194 -0.09 -6.10 4.92
CA LEU A 194 -1.26 -5.25 5.10
C LEU A 194 -0.97 -3.78 4.74
N LEU A 195 -1.85 -3.18 3.94
CA LEU A 195 -1.75 -1.76 3.59
C LEU A 195 -2.54 -0.89 4.57
N ALA A 196 -1.94 0.23 5.00
CA ALA A 196 -2.46 1.03 6.10
C ALA A 196 -3.75 1.77 5.80
N MET A 197 -3.95 2.37 4.61
CA MET A 197 -5.06 3.34 4.47
C MET A 197 -5.72 3.37 3.10
N ASP A 198 -5.00 3.03 2.03
CA ASP A 198 -5.49 3.16 0.65
C ASP A 198 -6.12 4.55 0.38
N ALA A 199 -5.66 5.58 1.10
CA ALA A 199 -6.24 6.93 1.07
C ALA A 199 -5.92 7.64 -0.24
N SER A 200 -6.89 8.41 -0.76
CA SER A 200 -6.78 9.14 -2.04
C SER A 200 -6.24 10.56 -1.90
N ASP A 201 -6.13 11.11 -0.68
CA ASP A 201 -5.68 12.49 -0.44
C ASP A 201 -4.23 12.59 0.09
N LYS A 202 -3.60 13.76 -0.13
CA LYS A 202 -2.23 14.06 0.35
C LYS A 202 -2.16 14.17 1.88
N LEU A 203 -3.29 14.46 2.54
CA LEU A 203 -3.41 14.49 3.99
C LEU A 203 -3.25 13.07 4.57
N GLY A 204 -3.70 12.07 3.81
CA GLY A 204 -3.46 10.62 3.91
C GLY A 204 -2.10 10.26 4.48
N ILE A 205 -1.06 10.77 3.84
CA ILE A 205 0.33 10.38 4.09
C ILE A 205 0.81 10.86 5.46
N LYS A 206 0.43 12.08 5.88
CA LYS A 206 0.80 12.60 7.21
C LYS A 206 0.11 11.82 8.32
N GLU A 207 -1.16 11.48 8.12
CA GLU A 207 -1.92 10.73 9.12
C GLU A 207 -1.68 9.22 9.07
N ALA A 208 -1.06 8.69 8.01
CA ALA A 208 -0.58 7.30 7.95
C ALA A 208 0.72 7.09 8.74
N GLN A 209 1.34 8.15 9.28
CA GLN A 209 2.60 8.07 10.01
C GLN A 209 2.56 7.13 11.22
N TRP A 210 1.42 6.95 11.90
CA TRP A 210 1.30 5.95 12.98
C TRP A 210 1.57 4.52 12.49
N ALA A 211 1.20 4.24 11.24
CA ALA A 211 1.40 2.95 10.64
C ALA A 211 2.91 2.76 10.38
N PHE A 212 3.60 3.83 9.96
CA PHE A 212 5.04 3.84 9.67
C PHE A 212 5.95 4.00 10.91
N LYS A 213 5.48 4.66 11.99
CA LYS A 213 6.21 4.92 13.24
C LYS A 213 5.49 4.22 14.40
N GLY A 214 6.02 3.10 14.90
CA GLY A 214 5.58 2.65 16.23
C GLY A 214 5.88 1.24 16.70
N ASP A 215 6.17 0.26 15.85
CA ASP A 215 6.45 -1.10 16.34
C ASP A 215 7.31 -1.86 15.32
N PRO A 216 8.46 -2.45 15.70
CA PRO A 216 9.23 -3.33 14.82
C PRO A 216 8.42 -4.50 14.23
N ARG A 217 7.27 -4.86 14.82
CA ARG A 217 6.29 -5.81 14.28
C ARG A 217 5.33 -5.16 13.27
N HIS A 218 5.00 -3.88 13.42
CA HIS A 218 4.17 -3.12 12.46
C HIS A 218 4.99 -2.58 11.27
N GLN A 219 6.30 -2.37 11.42
CA GLN A 219 7.20 -2.10 10.29
C GLN A 219 7.27 -3.28 9.30
N ARG A 220 6.92 -4.50 9.74
CA ARG A 220 6.73 -5.65 8.84
C ARG A 220 5.37 -5.65 8.14
N CYS A 221 4.36 -4.98 8.70
CA CYS A 221 3.03 -4.90 8.08
C CYS A 221 3.06 -4.10 6.79
N LEU A 222 3.80 -2.99 6.76
CA LEU A 222 3.55 -1.99 5.71
C LEU A 222 4.39 -2.10 4.48
N TRP A 223 5.60 -2.63 4.58
CA TRP A 223 6.48 -2.66 3.42
C TRP A 223 7.74 -3.46 3.75
N ARG A 224 7.64 -4.78 3.69
CA ARG A 224 8.78 -5.60 3.30
C ARG A 224 8.32 -6.53 2.19
N PRO A 225 8.95 -6.52 1.00
CA PRO A 225 8.76 -7.63 0.09
C PRO A 225 9.09 -8.92 0.86
N PRO A 226 8.25 -9.97 0.77
CA PRO A 226 8.52 -11.18 1.51
C PRO A 226 9.89 -11.70 1.11
N LEU A 227 10.75 -11.88 2.12
CA LEU A 227 12.09 -12.42 1.95
C LEU A 227 11.94 -13.73 1.18
N HIS A 228 12.46 -13.74 -0.06
CA HIS A 228 12.66 -14.97 -0.81
C HIS A 228 13.33 -15.95 0.15
N HIS A 229 12.62 -17.02 0.50
CA HIS A 229 13.25 -18.21 1.07
C HIS A 229 14.05 -18.87 -0.07
N SER A 230 15.13 -18.22 -0.51
CA SER A 230 16.20 -18.93 -1.16
C SER A 230 16.91 -19.71 -0.05
N ARG A 231 16.67 -21.02 -0.03
CA ARG A 231 17.54 -21.97 0.65
C ARG A 231 18.91 -21.90 -0.03
N SER A 232 19.77 -20.94 0.33
CA SER A 232 21.21 -21.06 0.12
C SER A 232 21.96 -19.81 0.61
N ARG A 233 22.97 -20.10 1.44
CA ARG A 233 24.10 -19.27 1.92
C ARG A 233 23.88 -18.47 3.21
N ARG A 234 24.56 -19.01 4.23
CA ARG A 234 25.05 -18.34 5.42
C ARG A 234 25.41 -16.88 5.13
N SER A 235 24.79 -15.97 5.86
CA SER A 235 25.44 -14.74 6.29
C SER A 235 25.18 -14.63 7.79
N GLU A 236 26.23 -14.92 8.54
CA GLU A 236 26.32 -14.53 9.95
C GLU A 236 26.27 -13.00 9.98
N PHE A 237 25.25 -12.43 10.61
CA PHE A 237 25.30 -11.04 11.04
C PHE A 237 25.23 -11.02 12.56
N LEU A 238 26.43 -10.96 13.12
CA LEU A 238 26.77 -10.61 14.48
C LEU A 238 26.34 -9.15 14.73
N TRP A 239 25.40 -8.92 15.66
CA TRP A 239 25.16 -7.58 16.19
C TRP A 239 26.04 -7.39 17.43
N LEU A 240 27.16 -6.69 17.26
CA LEU A 240 27.89 -6.05 18.36
C LEU A 240 27.35 -4.63 18.51
N PHE A 241 26.77 -4.32 19.66
CA PHE A 241 26.47 -2.95 20.08
C PHE A 241 27.76 -2.31 20.63
N PRO A 242 28.15 -1.09 20.22
CA PRO A 242 29.00 -0.25 21.05
C PRO A 242 28.10 0.56 21.98
N GLY A 243 27.95 0.07 23.21
CA GLY A 243 27.48 0.88 24.33
C GLY A 243 28.62 1.76 24.80
N HIS A 244 28.43 3.08 24.72
CA HIS A 244 29.22 4.05 25.47
C HIS A 244 29.14 3.72 26.97
N VAL A 245 30.25 3.29 27.56
CA VAL A 245 30.47 3.35 29.01
C VAL A 245 31.28 4.60 29.28
N GLN A 246 30.66 5.57 29.94
CA GLN A 246 31.36 6.70 30.54
C GLN A 246 32.09 6.24 31.81
N THR A 247 33.27 6.82 31.95
CA THR A 247 34.26 6.79 33.02
C THR A 247 33.72 6.80 34.46
N GLY A 248 34.37 6.02 35.33
CA GLY A 248 34.31 6.18 36.78
C GLY A 248 35.33 5.28 37.47
N GLY A 249 36.54 5.79 37.70
CA GLY A 249 37.51 5.13 38.59
C GLY A 249 37.57 5.88 39.93
N PRO A 250 37.60 5.17 41.07
CA PRO A 250 38.25 5.65 42.28
C PRO A 250 39.61 4.96 42.47
N GLY A 251 40.49 5.62 43.23
CA GLY A 251 41.87 5.22 43.49
C GLY A 251 42.04 4.00 44.39
#